data_AF-A0A0N0A2H0-F1
#
_entry.id   AF-A0A0N0A2H0-F1
#
_cell.length_a   1.000
_cell.length_b   1.000
_cell.length_c   1.000
_cell.angle_alpha   90.00
_cell.angle_beta   90.00
_cell.angle_gamma   90.00
#
_symmetry.space_group_name_H-M   'P 1'
#
loop_
_entity.id
_entity.type
_entity.pdbx_description
1 polymer ?
#
loop_
_entity_poly.entity_id
_entity_poly.type
_entity_poly.pdbx_seq_one_letter_code
_entity_poly.pdbx_strand_id
1 'polypeptide(L)' 'DAFSNRIVGWKTSDRCDTSLVLGALEYAIWSRGGQLIHHSDRGSTYTSIRFAQRLADIGILPSMGSVGDSYDNAL' A
#
# COMPACT_ATOMS: atom_id res chain seq x y z
N ASP A 1 -7.98 1.31 6.23
CA ASP A 1 -7.34 1.59 7.53
C ASP A 1 -7.84 0.52 8.48
N ALA A 2 -6.95 -0.38 8.92
CA ALA A 2 -7.35 -1.58 9.67
C ALA A 2 -7.89 -1.26 11.07
N PHE A 3 -7.53 -0.12 11.65
CA PHE A 3 -8.03 0.28 12.98
C PHE A 3 -9.46 0.83 12.92
N SER A 4 -9.77 1.66 11.93
CA SER A 4 -11.02 2.43 11.84
C SER A 4 -11.97 1.97 10.74
N ASN A 5 -11.58 0.98 9.93
CA ASN A 5 -12.31 0.53 8.74
C ASN A 5 -12.57 1.61 7.68
N ARG A 6 -11.88 2.75 7.76
CA ARG A 6 -12.01 3.85 6.80
C ARG A 6 -11.22 3.57 5.53
N ILE A 7 -11.80 3.86 4.36
CA ILE A 7 -11.08 3.97 3.10
C ILE A 7 -10.30 5.29 3.13
N VAL A 8 -8.97 5.22 3.12
CA VAL A 8 -8.10 6.40 3.26
C VAL A 8 -7.52 6.88 1.93
N GLY A 9 -7.57 6.07 0.88
CA GLY A 9 -7.10 6.42 -0.44
C GLY A 9 -7.54 5.38 -1.46
N TRP A 10 -7.78 5.83 -2.69
CA TRP A 10 -8.16 4.99 -3.80
C TRP A 10 -7.75 5.66 -5.11
N LYS A 11 -7.59 4.86 -6.16
CA LYS A 11 -7.36 5.32 -7.53
C LYS A 11 -7.86 4.25 -8.49
N THR A 12 -8.31 4.66 -9.66
CA THR A 12 -8.74 3.77 -10.74
C THR A 12 -7.89 4.00 -11.98
N SER A 13 -7.67 2.94 -12.75
CA SER A 13 -6.91 2.94 -14.00
C SER A 13 -7.37 1.76 -14.85
N ASP A 14 -7.17 1.83 -16.16
CA ASP A 14 -7.33 0.70 -17.08
C ASP A 14 -6.16 -0.31 -16.97
N ARG A 15 -5.08 0.07 -16.27
CA ARG A 15 -3.90 -0.77 -16.05
C ARG A 15 -3.58 -0.96 -14.57
N CYS A 16 -3.30 -2.21 -14.21
CA CYS A 16 -2.74 -2.56 -12.90
C CYS A 16 -1.21 -2.44 -12.95
N ASP A 17 -0.68 -1.29 -12.56
CA ASP A 17 0.75 -1.01 -12.53
C ASP A 17 1.18 -0.26 -11.26
N THR A 18 2.49 -0.06 -11.10
CA THR A 18 3.05 0.64 -9.94
C THR A 18 2.52 2.07 -9.81
N SER A 19 2.20 2.75 -10.91
CA SER A 19 1.69 4.14 -10.89
C SER A 19 0.25 4.23 -10.38
N LEU A 20 -0.54 3.16 -10.58
CA LEU A 20 -1.86 3.03 -9.96
C LEU A 20 -1.74 2.96 -8.44
N VAL A 21 -0.96 2.01 -7.91
CA VAL A 21 -0.83 1.80 -6.45
C VAL A 21 -0.14 2.97 -5.76
N LEU A 22 0.85 3.62 -6.40
CA LEU A 22 1.46 4.84 -5.88
C LEU A 22 0.46 5.98 -5.74
N GLY A 23 -0.45 6.15 -6.71
CA GLY A 23 -1.45 7.21 -6.62
C GLY A 23 -2.45 6.99 -5.47
N ALA A 24 -2.85 5.75 -5.22
CA ALA A 24 -3.67 5.42 -4.06
C ALA A 24 -2.91 5.63 -2.73
N LEU A 25 -1.61 5.30 -2.70
CA LEU A 25 -0.72 5.55 -1.56
C LEU A 25 -0.61 7.05 -1.23
N GLU A 26 -0.39 7.92 -2.22
CA GLU A 26 -0.32 9.37 -2.00
C GLU A 26 -1.60 9.93 -1.38
N TYR A 27 -2.77 9.49 -1.88
CA TYR A 27 -4.06 9.85 -1.28
C TYR A 27 -4.07 9.41 0.19
N ALA A 28 -3.75 8.13 0.46
CA ALA A 28 -3.79 7.56 1.81
C ALA A 28 -2.91 8.33 2.81
N ILE A 29 -1.70 8.73 2.40
CA ILE A 29 -0.77 9.51 3.23
C ILE A 29 -1.39 10.86 3.57
N TRP A 30 -1.90 11.57 2.57
CA TRP A 30 -2.53 12.89 2.77
C TRP A 30 -3.73 12.82 3.72
N SER A 31 -4.51 11.74 3.64
CA SER A 31 -5.76 11.60 4.41
C SER A 31 -5.58 11.12 5.84
N ARG A 32 -4.47 10.43 6.16
CA ARG A 32 -4.29 9.81 7.47
C ARG A 32 -3.22 10.45 8.32
N GLY A 33 -2.09 10.84 7.73
CA GLY A 33 -0.92 11.34 8.46
C GLY A 33 -0.39 10.38 9.54
N GLY A 34 0.63 10.81 10.28
CA GLY A 34 1.19 10.06 11.40
C GLY A 34 2.14 8.91 11.01
N GLN A 35 2.49 8.09 12.00
CA GLN A 35 3.31 6.89 11.80
C GLN A 35 2.43 5.74 11.27
N LEU A 36 2.80 5.16 10.13
CA LEU A 36 2.00 4.19 9.42
C LEU A 36 2.83 2.95 9.04
N ILE A 37 2.13 1.82 8.91
CA ILE A 37 2.63 0.59 8.30
C ILE A 37 1.81 0.34 7.05
N HIS A 38 2.47 0.08 5.91
CA HIS A 38 1.81 -0.34 4.69
C HIS A 38 1.81 -1.87 4.61
N HIS A 39 0.65 -2.49 4.80
CA HIS A 39 0.48 -3.93 4.62
C HIS A 39 -0.06 -4.23 3.21
N SER A 40 0.53 -5.21 2.53
CA SER A 40 0.18 -5.62 1.17
C SER A 40 0.44 -7.10 0.92
N ASP A 41 -0.11 -7.64 -0.16
CA ASP A 41 0.33 -8.92 -0.69
C ASP A 41 1.73 -8.83 -1.34
N ARG A 42 2.22 -9.93 -1.92
CA ARG A 42 3.51 -9.98 -2.63
C ARG A 42 3.41 -9.74 -4.14
N GLY A 43 2.40 -9.00 -4.58
CA GLY A 43 2.21 -8.64 -5.98
C GLY A 43 3.38 -7.86 -6.57
N SER A 44 3.55 -7.93 -7.89
CA SER A 44 4.66 -7.28 -8.61
C SER A 44 4.67 -5.75 -8.47
N THR A 45 3.51 -5.13 -8.27
CA THR A 45 3.38 -3.68 -8.02
C THR A 45 3.95 -3.29 -6.66
N TYR A 46 3.60 -4.03 -5.59
CA TYR A 46 4.04 -3.79 -4.21
C TYR A 46 5.49 -4.23 -3.94
N THR A 47 5.99 -5.20 -4.71
CA THR A 47 7.40 -5.63 -4.69
C THR A 47 8.30 -4.83 -5.63
N SER A 48 7.76 -3.88 -6.40
CA SER A 48 8.54 -3.05 -7.30
C SER A 48 9.48 -2.10 -6.55
N ILE A 49 10.68 -1.88 -7.11
CA ILE A 49 11.70 -0.98 -6.54
C ILE A 49 11.12 0.41 -6.27
N ARG A 50 10.35 0.95 -7.23
CA ARG A 50 9.79 2.30 -7.14
C ARG A 50 8.78 2.43 -5.99
N PHE A 51 8.00 1.40 -5.72
CA PHE A 51 7.06 1.39 -4.61
C PHE A 51 7.78 1.33 -3.26
N ALA A 52 8.74 0.41 -3.13
CA ALA A 52 9.55 0.27 -1.92
C ALA A 52 10.36 1.54 -1.60
N GLN A 53 10.97 2.16 -2.61
CA GLN A 53 11.67 3.44 -2.47
C GLN A 53 10.72 4.53 -1.97
N ARG A 54 9.51 4.63 -2.53
CA ARG A 54 8.56 5.65 -2.10
C ARG A 54 8.18 5.48 -0.64
N LEU A 55 7.95 4.26 -0.16
CA LEU A 55 7.68 3.98 1.26
C LEU A 55 8.85 4.39 2.15
N ALA A 56 10.09 4.11 1.72
CA ALA A 56 11.29 4.51 2.44
C ALA A 56 11.44 6.04 2.52
N ASP A 57 11.20 6.76 1.41
CA ASP A 57 11.32 8.23 1.32
C ASP A 57 10.40 8.95 2.32
N ILE A 58 9.25 8.36 2.63
CA ILE A 58 8.24 8.91 3.55
C ILE A 58 8.28 8.26 4.94
N GLY A 59 9.20 7.33 5.19
CA GLY A 59 9.37 6.65 6.47
C GLY A 59 8.22 5.69 6.84
N ILE A 60 7.50 5.14 5.87
CA ILE A 60 6.46 4.12 6.11
C ILE A 60 7.10 2.73 6.05
N LEU A 61 6.86 1.92 7.08
CA LEU A 61 7.37 0.54 7.12
C LEU A 61 6.50 -0.38 6.24
N PRO A 62 7.10 -1.14 5.31
CA PRO A 62 6.39 -2.16 4.56
C PRO A 62 6.17 -3.42 5.42
N SER A 63 5.01 -4.04 5.26
CA SER A 63 4.67 -5.37 5.74
C SER A 63 4.05 -6.14 4.58
N MET A 64 4.46 -7.40 4.39
CA MET A 64 3.91 -8.25 3.33
C MET A 64 3.47 -9.60 3.87
N GLY A 65 2.28 -10.04 3.45
CA GLY A 65 1.76 -11.38 3.73
C GLY A 65 2.65 -12.50 3.18
N SER A 66 2.40 -13.73 3.58
CA SER A 66 3.09 -14.91 3.03
C SER A 66 2.68 -15.18 1.57
N VAL A 67 3.51 -15.94 0.83
CA VAL A 67 3.23 -16.23 -0.59
C VAL A 67 2.08 -17.23 -0.70
N GLY A 68 1.05 -16.90 -1.50
CA GLY A 68 -0.07 -17.81 -1.77
C GLY A 68 -1.11 -17.89 -0.65
N ASP A 69 -0.99 -17.04 0.37
CA ASP A 69 -1.96 -16.94 1.47
C ASP A 69 -2.69 -15.61 1.42
N SER A 70 -4.00 -15.66 1.21
CA SER A 70 -4.85 -14.48 1.21
C SER A 70 -5.35 -14.07 2.59
N TYR A 71 -5.28 -14.96 3.59
CA TYR A 71 -5.79 -14.67 4.94
C TYR A 71 -5.02 -13.54 5.60
N ASP A 72 -3.71 -13.44 5.35
CA ASP A 72 -2.86 -12.37 5.86
C ASP A 72 -3.32 -10.97 5.41
N ASN A 73 -4.02 -10.87 4.28
CA ASN A 73 -4.50 -9.60 3.74
C ASN A 73 -5.90 -9.18 4.26
N ALA A 74 -6.61 -10.10 4.92
CA ALA A 74 -8.00 -9.92 5.35
C ALA A 74 -8.11 -9.35 6.78
N LEU A 75 -7.31 -8.31 7.06
CA LEU A 75 -7.24 -7.60 8.34
C LEU A 75 -8.53 -6.82 8.68
#